data_AF-A0AA46HWF7-F1
#
_entry.id   AF-A0AA46HWF7-F1
#
_cell.length_a   1.000
_cell.length_b   1.000
_cell.length_c   1.000
_cell.angle_alpha   90.00
_cell.angle_beta   90.00
_cell.angle_gamma   90.00
#
_symmetry.space_group_name_H-M   'P 1'
#
loop_
_entity.id
_entity.type
_entity.pdbx_description
1 polymer ?
#
loop_
_entity_poly.entity_id
_entity_poly.type
_entity_poly.pdbx_seq_one_letter_code
_entity_poly.pdbx_strand_id
1 'polypeptide(L)'
;MKHLSALRCAGLALAGALVLATGLPAPAQPADPPPPRRIVPPPYGLRVAPLDEAQRGALQQAYAVQATYVVGLAYHCGLRLGDVIVAVNGQAFDSERAFWDLLAAHAPAIRLDVQRGEARLSLPLDEAAPECAG
;
A
#
# COMPACT_ATOMS: atom_id res chain seq x y z
N MET A 1 13.12 -70.93 22.03
CA MET A 1 11.93 -71.69 21.57
C MET A 1 11.35 -70.98 20.35
N LYS A 2 11.25 -71.71 19.22
CA LYS A 2 10.57 -71.37 17.94
C LYS A 2 11.17 -70.19 17.16
N HIS A 3 12.12 -70.41 16.25
CA HIS A 3 11.97 -70.89 14.85
C HIS A 3 11.04 -70.01 14.00
N LEU A 4 11.61 -69.44 12.93
CA LEU A 4 11.09 -69.25 11.55
C LEU A 4 12.01 -68.20 10.88
N SER A 5 13.04 -68.54 10.11
CA SER A 5 13.05 -69.29 8.84
C SER A 5 12.16 -68.67 7.77
N ALA A 6 12.75 -67.86 6.88
CA ALA A 6 12.74 -68.11 5.43
C ALA A 6 13.45 -66.97 4.67
N LEU A 7 14.69 -67.25 4.26
CA LEU A 7 15.33 -66.68 3.09
C LEU A 7 14.58 -67.18 1.84
N ARG A 8 14.21 -66.26 0.93
CA ARG A 8 14.31 -66.35 -0.54
C ARG A 8 13.35 -65.35 -1.17
N CYS A 9 13.91 -64.38 -1.89
CA CYS A 9 13.54 -64.12 -3.28
C CYS A 9 14.64 -63.25 -3.89
N ALA A 10 15.55 -63.92 -4.59
CA ALA A 10 16.40 -63.31 -5.60
C ALA A 10 15.57 -63.06 -6.86
N GLY A 11 15.91 -62.05 -7.65
CA GLY A 11 15.40 -61.92 -9.02
C GLY A 11 15.34 -60.49 -9.52
N LEU A 12 16.47 -60.00 -10.04
CA LEU A 12 16.53 -58.88 -10.97
C LEU A 12 15.60 -59.11 -12.17
N ALA A 13 14.83 -58.09 -12.55
CA ALA A 13 14.59 -57.79 -13.96
C ALA A 13 14.28 -56.30 -14.13
N LEU A 14 15.15 -55.62 -14.88
CA LEU A 14 14.95 -54.29 -15.44
C LEU A 14 13.69 -54.26 -16.30
N ALA A 15 12.78 -53.35 -16.01
CA ALA A 15 11.87 -52.80 -17.01
C ALA A 15 11.67 -51.32 -16.70
N GLY A 16 12.38 -50.47 -17.45
CA GLY A 16 12.18 -49.04 -17.40
C GLY A 16 10.74 -48.70 -17.78
N ALA A 17 10.07 -47.96 -16.90
CA ALA A 17 8.89 -47.21 -17.26
C ALA A 17 9.14 -45.76 -16.82
N LEU A 18 9.62 -44.97 -17.78
CA LEU A 18 9.61 -43.53 -17.76
C LEU A 18 8.14 -43.08 -17.68
N VAL A 19 7.63 -42.86 -16.47
CA VAL A 19 6.35 -42.17 -16.29
C VAL A 19 6.66 -40.72 -15.99
N LEU A 20 6.41 -39.89 -17.00
CA LEU A 20 6.33 -38.44 -16.88
C LEU A 20 5.31 -38.13 -15.79
N ALA A 21 5.77 -37.77 -14.60
CA ALA A 21 4.93 -37.22 -13.56
C ALA A 21 4.49 -35.81 -14.01
N THR A 22 3.45 -35.74 -14.82
CA THR A 22 2.62 -34.53 -14.90
C THR A 22 1.98 -34.37 -13.53
N GLY A 23 2.61 -33.59 -12.66
CA GLY A 23 2.05 -33.24 -11.36
C GLY A 23 0.67 -32.63 -11.57
N LEU A 24 -0.37 -33.33 -11.15
CA LEU A 24 -1.70 -32.76 -11.08
C LEU A 24 -1.65 -31.56 -10.11
N PRO A 25 -2.21 -30.39 -10.47
CA PRO A 25 -2.36 -29.31 -9.51
C PRO A 25 -3.20 -29.81 -8.33
N ALA A 26 -2.74 -29.53 -7.11
CA ALA A 26 -3.44 -29.87 -5.88
C ALA A 26 -4.92 -29.43 -5.99
N PRO A 27 -5.88 -30.22 -5.45
CA PRO A 27 -7.28 -29.83 -5.48
C PRO A 27 -7.41 -28.45 -4.85
N ALA A 28 -7.95 -27.50 -5.61
CA ALA A 28 -8.28 -26.18 -5.11
C ALA A 28 -9.16 -26.39 -3.87
N GLN A 29 -8.60 -26.07 -2.70
CA GLN A 29 -9.36 -26.07 -1.46
C GLN A 29 -10.57 -25.14 -1.70
N PRO A 30 -11.79 -25.50 -1.25
CA PRO A 30 -12.89 -24.57 -1.25
C PRO A 30 -12.47 -23.41 -0.36
N ALA A 31 -12.02 -22.31 -0.97
CA ALA A 31 -11.61 -21.14 -0.24
C ALA A 31 -12.86 -20.59 0.45
N ASP A 32 -12.85 -20.53 1.77
CA ASP A 32 -13.78 -19.70 2.51
C ASP A 32 -13.83 -18.31 1.85
N PRO A 33 -15.01 -17.72 1.65
CA PRO A 33 -15.08 -16.37 1.12
C PRO A 33 -14.23 -15.47 2.03
N PRO A 34 -13.33 -14.65 1.47
CA PRO A 34 -12.49 -13.79 2.28
C PRO A 34 -13.40 -12.97 3.19
N PRO A 35 -13.02 -12.75 4.47
CA PRO A 35 -13.84 -11.97 5.37
C PRO A 35 -14.18 -10.63 4.71
N PRO A 36 -15.40 -10.09 4.91
CA PRO A 36 -15.78 -8.82 4.33
C PRO A 36 -14.69 -7.80 4.68
N ARG A 37 -14.06 -7.24 3.66
CA ARG A 37 -13.01 -6.24 3.86
C ARG A 37 -13.66 -5.08 4.60
N ARG A 38 -13.31 -4.88 5.87
CA ARG A 38 -13.67 -3.66 6.58
C ARG A 38 -13.05 -2.51 5.79
N ILE A 39 -13.89 -1.69 5.16
CA ILE A 39 -13.45 -0.48 4.48
C ILE A 39 -13.08 0.49 5.61
N VAL A 40 -11.84 0.43 6.07
CA VAL A 40 -11.28 1.45 6.95
C VAL A 40 -11.10 2.70 6.08
N PRO A 41 -11.77 3.82 6.39
CA PRO A 41 -11.56 5.06 5.67
C PRO A 41 -10.07 5.43 5.69
N PRO A 42 -9.52 5.96 4.59
CA PRO A 42 -8.13 6.39 4.60
C PRO A 42 -7.92 7.51 5.64
N PRO A 43 -6.74 7.59 6.29
CA PRO A 43 -6.42 8.66 7.23
C PRO A 43 -6.71 10.03 6.62
N TYR A 44 -7.40 10.89 7.36
CA TYR A 44 -7.81 12.23 6.91
C TYR A 44 -8.63 12.27 5.61
N GLY A 45 -9.13 11.12 5.12
CA GLY A 45 -9.78 11.05 3.80
C GLY A 45 -8.83 11.17 2.61
N LEU A 46 -7.52 10.90 2.82
CA LEU A 46 -6.46 11.13 1.85
C LEU A 46 -5.74 9.83 1.47
N ARG A 47 -5.54 9.59 0.17
CA ARG A 47 -4.49 8.69 -0.32
C ARG A 47 -3.49 9.49 -1.13
N VAL A 48 -2.23 9.10 -1.00
CA VAL A 48 -1.14 9.71 -1.74
C VAL A 48 -0.36 8.66 -2.52
N ALA A 49 0.39 9.11 -3.51
CA ALA A 49 1.39 8.30 -4.19
C ALA A 49 2.68 9.13 -4.36
N PRO A 50 3.86 8.51 -4.31
CA PRO A 50 5.11 9.20 -4.58
C PRO A 50 5.13 9.76 -6.02
N LEU A 51 5.71 10.94 -6.19
CA LEU A 51 6.01 11.47 -7.52
C LEU A 51 7.17 10.70 -8.17
N ASP A 52 7.10 10.55 -9.49
CA ASP A 52 8.22 10.02 -10.26
C ASP A 52 9.40 11.03 -10.34
N GLU A 53 10.54 10.57 -10.84
CA GLU A 53 11.76 11.39 -10.94
C GLU A 53 11.58 12.62 -11.86
N ALA A 54 10.83 12.47 -12.95
CA ALA A 54 10.63 13.56 -13.91
C ALA A 54 9.79 14.69 -13.29
N GLN A 55 8.71 14.33 -12.59
CA GLN A 55 7.84 15.25 -11.87
C GLN A 55 8.59 15.94 -10.73
N ARG A 56 9.39 15.20 -9.95
CA ARG A 56 10.22 15.76 -8.87
C ARG A 56 11.26 16.74 -9.39
N GLY A 57 11.95 16.40 -10.49
CA GLY A 57 12.91 17.26 -11.15
C GLY A 57 12.29 18.58 -11.63
N ALA A 58 11.09 18.51 -12.23
CA ALA A 58 10.36 19.71 -12.68
C ALA A 58 10.00 20.66 -11.53
N LEU A 59 9.70 20.12 -10.34
CA LEU A 59 9.36 20.90 -9.14
C LEU A 59 10.57 21.23 -8.26
N GLN A 60 11.77 20.80 -8.67
CA GLN A 60 13.01 20.90 -7.89
C GLN A 60 12.85 20.37 -6.45
N GLN A 61 12.07 19.29 -6.29
CA GLN A 61 11.83 18.65 -5.00
C GLN A 61 12.64 17.37 -4.89
N ALA A 62 13.27 17.15 -3.74
CA ALA A 62 13.95 15.87 -3.46
C ALA A 62 12.93 14.72 -3.39
N TYR A 63 11.80 14.97 -2.72
CA TYR A 63 10.68 14.04 -2.59
C TYR A 63 9.37 14.82 -2.46
N ALA A 64 8.29 14.22 -2.94
CA ALA A 64 6.95 14.78 -2.85
C ALA A 64 5.94 13.65 -3.06
N VAL A 65 4.70 13.86 -2.59
CA VAL A 65 3.60 12.93 -2.81
C VAL A 65 2.43 13.64 -3.49
N GLN A 66 1.79 12.97 -4.44
CA GLN A 66 0.59 13.45 -5.11
C GLN A 66 -0.65 12.90 -4.42
N ALA A 67 -1.65 13.75 -4.18
CA ALA A 67 -2.96 13.33 -3.73
C ALA A 67 -3.68 12.54 -4.84
N THR A 68 -3.84 11.24 -4.65
CA THR A 68 -4.48 10.31 -5.61
C THR A 68 -5.92 9.99 -5.26
N TYR A 69 -6.34 10.32 -4.04
CA TYR A 69 -7.71 10.21 -3.59
C TYR A 69 -7.96 11.22 -2.48
N VAL A 70 -9.03 12.00 -2.60
CA VAL A 70 -9.37 13.07 -1.65
C VAL A 70 -10.86 13.05 -1.38
N VAL A 71 -11.23 12.80 -0.12
CA VAL A 71 -12.61 12.81 0.39
C VAL A 71 -12.63 13.33 1.83
N GLY A 72 -13.82 13.52 2.39
CA GLY A 72 -13.98 13.85 3.82
C GLY A 72 -13.16 15.07 4.23
N LEU A 73 -12.44 14.97 5.35
CA LEU A 73 -11.69 16.07 5.93
C LEU A 73 -10.75 16.74 4.92
N ALA A 74 -9.88 15.99 4.24
CA ALA A 74 -8.95 16.54 3.26
C ALA A 74 -9.66 17.33 2.15
N TYR A 75 -10.82 16.85 1.69
CA TYR A 75 -11.63 17.57 0.70
C TYR A 75 -12.20 18.89 1.25
N HIS A 76 -12.75 18.86 2.46
CA HIS A 76 -13.32 20.04 3.14
C HIS A 76 -12.26 21.10 3.45
N CYS A 77 -11.04 20.67 3.75
CA CYS A 77 -9.87 21.52 3.95
C CYS A 77 -9.31 22.14 2.65
N GLY A 78 -9.91 21.84 1.49
CA GLY A 78 -9.54 22.46 0.22
C GLY A 78 -8.50 21.69 -0.60
N LEU A 79 -8.07 20.51 -0.15
CA LEU A 79 -7.22 19.62 -0.93
C LEU A 79 -8.01 19.10 -2.13
N ARG A 80 -7.32 18.87 -3.25
CA ARG A 80 -7.91 18.40 -4.51
C ARG A 80 -7.10 17.24 -5.06
N LEU A 81 -7.75 16.42 -5.89
CA LEU A 81 -7.09 15.36 -6.63
C LEU A 81 -5.97 15.96 -7.51
N GLY A 82 -4.79 15.35 -7.47
CA GLY A 82 -3.63 15.79 -8.25
C GLY A 82 -2.75 16.83 -7.57
N ASP A 83 -3.16 17.38 -6.42
CA ASP A 83 -2.33 18.26 -5.60
C ASP A 83 -1.02 17.56 -5.23
N VAL A 84 0.10 18.27 -5.36
CA VAL A 84 1.41 17.74 -4.99
C VAL A 84 1.81 18.31 -3.64
N ILE A 85 1.90 17.47 -2.62
CA ILE A 85 2.31 17.84 -1.28
C ILE A 85 3.83 17.74 -1.20
N VAL A 86 4.47 18.84 -0.80
CA VAL A 86 5.94 18.97 -0.78
C VAL A 86 6.50 19.14 0.63
N ALA A 87 5.68 19.57 1.58
CA ALA A 87 6.06 19.68 2.98
C ALA A 87 4.82 19.63 3.90
N VAL A 88 5.05 19.33 5.17
CA VAL A 88 4.06 19.38 6.24
C VAL A 88 4.58 20.36 7.29
N ASN A 89 3.82 21.41 7.58
CA ASN A 89 4.22 22.49 8.51
C ASN A 89 5.60 23.09 8.17
N GLY A 90 5.92 23.24 6.87
CA GLY A 90 7.23 23.71 6.41
C GLY A 90 8.37 22.67 6.52
N GLN A 91 8.09 21.47 7.01
CA GLN A 91 9.07 20.38 7.10
C GLN A 91 8.96 19.47 5.87
N ALA A 92 10.08 19.34 5.16
CA ALA A 92 10.22 18.37 4.08
C ALA A 92 10.30 16.94 4.62
N PHE A 93 9.90 15.99 3.79
CA PHE A 93 9.97 14.55 4.08
C PHE A 93 10.58 13.84 2.86
N ASP A 94 11.14 12.65 3.07
CA ASP A 94 11.89 11.90 2.06
C ASP A 94 11.23 10.57 1.65
N SER A 95 10.11 10.24 2.30
CA SER A 95 9.39 9.00 2.09
C SER A 95 7.92 9.16 2.43
N GLU A 96 7.07 8.32 1.84
CA GLU A 96 5.64 8.28 2.15
C GLU A 96 5.40 7.97 3.64
N ARG A 97 6.23 7.11 4.23
CA ARG A 97 6.17 6.84 5.67
C ARG A 97 6.46 8.10 6.49
N ALA A 98 7.55 8.82 6.19
CA ALA A 98 7.89 10.05 6.89
C ALA A 98 6.79 11.12 6.76
N PHE A 99 6.12 11.20 5.60
CA PHE A 99 4.96 12.06 5.41
C PHE A 99 3.82 11.73 6.40
N TRP A 100 3.44 10.45 6.51
CA TRP A 100 2.41 10.03 7.46
C TRP A 100 2.84 10.20 8.93
N ASP A 101 4.11 9.98 9.23
CA ASP A 101 4.66 10.18 10.58
C ASP A 101 4.63 11.66 10.99
N LEU A 102 4.96 12.59 10.07
CA LEU A 102 4.83 14.03 10.32
C LEU A 102 3.38 14.44 10.58
N LEU A 103 2.44 13.94 9.77
CA LEU A 103 1.02 14.21 10.00
C LEU A 103 0.57 13.74 11.40
N ALA A 104 0.99 12.55 11.83
CA ALA A 104 0.66 12.03 13.14
C ALA A 104 1.32 12.84 14.28
N ALA A 105 2.57 13.28 14.10
CA ALA A 105 3.32 14.04 15.10
C ALA A 105 2.78 15.45 15.33
N HIS A 106 2.16 16.05 14.32
CA HIS A 106 1.65 17.43 14.37
C HIS A 106 0.14 17.54 14.54
N ALA A 107 -0.57 16.41 14.62
CA ALA A 107 -2.00 16.43 14.92
C ALA A 107 -2.29 17.12 16.27
N PRO A 108 -3.35 17.94 16.39
CA PRO A 108 -4.36 18.24 15.38
C PRO A 108 -4.03 19.44 14.47
N ALA A 109 -2.94 20.17 14.71
CA ALA A 109 -2.60 21.41 14.01
C ALA A 109 -1.65 21.15 12.83
N ILE A 110 -2.22 20.80 11.69
CA ILE A 110 -1.47 20.40 10.49
C ILE A 110 -1.68 21.42 9.37
N ARG A 111 -0.59 21.79 8.68
CA ARG A 111 -0.60 22.51 7.41
C ARG A 111 0.12 21.71 6.35
N LEU A 112 -0.52 21.53 5.20
CA LEU A 112 0.07 20.94 4.01
C LEU A 112 0.56 22.03 3.09
N ASP A 113 1.84 21.99 2.73
CA ASP A 113 2.38 22.85 1.68
C ASP A 113 2.23 22.12 0.34
N VAL A 114 1.39 22.69 -0.52
CA VAL A 114 0.89 22.07 -1.74
C VAL A 114 1.30 22.87 -2.96
N GLN A 115 1.81 22.19 -3.98
CA GLN A 115 2.01 22.71 -5.32
C GLN A 115 0.81 22.33 -6.19
N ARG A 116 0.13 23.34 -6.74
CA ARG A 116 -1.01 23.20 -7.65
C ARG A 116 -0.74 23.98 -8.93
N GLY A 117 -0.32 23.29 -9.97
CA GLY A 117 0.24 23.94 -11.16
C GLY A 117 1.49 24.72 -10.79
N GLU A 118 1.51 26.03 -11.06
CA GLU A 118 2.62 26.91 -10.67
C GLU A 118 2.42 27.58 -9.31
N ALA A 119 1.22 27.48 -8.72
CA ALA A 119 0.92 28.07 -7.43
C ALA A 119 1.37 27.18 -6.26
N ARG A 120 1.92 27.80 -5.22
CA ARG A 120 2.19 27.16 -3.92
C ARG A 120 1.18 27.64 -2.89
N LEU A 121 0.45 26.71 -2.32
CA LEU A 121 -0.61 26.92 -1.34
C LEU A 121 -0.20 26.28 -0.02
N SER A 122 -0.71 26.82 1.09
CA SER A 122 -0.55 26.21 2.41
C SER A 122 -1.94 26.00 2.98
N LEU A 123 -2.37 24.75 3.03
CA LEU A 123 -3.73 24.34 3.38
C LEU A 123 -3.75 23.77 4.81
N PRO A 124 -4.69 24.18 5.68
CA PRO A 124 -4.89 23.51 6.96
C PRO A 124 -5.38 22.07 6.74
N LEU A 125 -5.08 21.16 7.66
CA LEU A 125 -5.65 19.81 7.69
C LEU A 125 -6.08 19.48 9.12
N ASP A 126 -7.11 20.19 9.58
CA ASP A 126 -7.68 20.06 10.91
C ASP A 126 -9.21 20.04 10.84
N GLU A 127 -9.83 19.42 11.84
CA GLU A 127 -11.29 19.23 11.92
C GLU A 127 -12.06 20.54 12.14
N ALA A 128 -11.38 21.68 12.35
CA ALA A 128 -12.02 22.95 12.68
C ALA A 128 -12.72 23.62 11.50
N ALA A 129 -12.63 23.06 10.28
CA ALA A 129 -13.33 23.57 9.10
C ALA A 129 -14.50 22.66 8.64
N PRO A 130 -15.61 22.56 9.39
CA PRO A 130 -16.83 21.89 8.92
C PRO A 130 -17.65 22.73 7.90
N GLU A 131 -17.21 23.92 7.50
CA GLU A 131 -18.03 24.86 6.71
C GLU A 131 -18.20 24.51 5.22
N CYS A 132 -17.63 23.41 4.74
CA CYS A 132 -17.76 22.97 3.34
C CYS A 132 -18.78 21.81 3.14
N ALA A 133 -19.65 21.55 4.12
CA ALA A 133 -20.80 20.66 3.98
C ALA A 133 -22.08 21.49 3.80
N GLY A 134 -22.21 22.16 2.65
CA GLY A 134 -23.41 22.89 2.21
C GLY A 134 -23.82 22.43 0.83
#